data_AF-A0A8T5NKZ8-F1
#
_entry.id   AF-A0A8T5NKZ8-F1
#
_cell.length_a   1.000
_cell.length_b   1.000
_cell.length_c   1.000
_cell.angle_alpha   90.00
_cell.angle_beta   90.00
_cell.angle_gamma   90.00
#
_symmetry.space_group_name_H-M   'P 1'
#
loop_
_entity.id
_entity.type
_entity.pdbx_description
1 polymer ?
#
loop_
_entity_poly.entity_id
_entity_poly.type
_entity_poly.pdbx_seq_one_letter_code
_entity_poly.pdbx_strand_id
1 'polypeptide(L)'
;MTDYDVIVIGGGISGLMSALALSKHGKSVLVLEKNGSVGGNCNSYMVDGFQVDTGPHAITHLKVGPLRRLMDEYFTYVPVFLDYGTYYVRTEKGLTKIPSNIQDFVTFDVLPRKDRLLLSQALTKALTLNAFGMLDVNQSVYDFLPKGLSKDTLDFVDAIAPFLSGKSMKETSVNRVLYGSSFVRDSVSEDIFKDETVENNNSYTAMLSDMLSKYQLTSRLSTLGRLATNKVAYAQAYPRGGLKSFLNSVLYSMPANVSIKTGERVSEIITLNGETTGVATDTDSYTADAVVYSGFVKTLPSLVPLPSDFKENVSRIEQTLSLTIWHGLSEKMKEFDYIGSEVWFKNGAYWAMPISNYDPGIAPKGKQLVGFTFIIDDKKNIESEKKRALEIIINAVPEIENKI
;
A
#
# COMPACT_ATOMS: atom_id res chain seq x y z
N MET A 1 0.07 21.06 -34.35
CA MET A 1 1.04 20.82 -33.26
C MET A 1 0.22 20.52 -32.04
N THR A 2 0.60 19.49 -31.29
CA THR A 2 0.01 19.18 -29.99
C THR A 2 0.41 20.24 -28.98
N ASP A 3 -0.47 20.53 -28.01
CA ASP A 3 -0.19 21.49 -26.93
C ASP A 3 0.86 20.92 -25.96
N TYR A 4 0.84 19.61 -25.77
CA TYR A 4 1.75 18.86 -24.89
C TYR A 4 2.17 17.54 -25.56
N ASP A 5 3.35 17.02 -25.21
CA ASP A 5 3.73 15.67 -25.64
C ASP A 5 2.87 14.62 -24.90
N VAL A 6 2.62 14.84 -23.60
CA VAL A 6 1.87 13.91 -22.75
C VAL A 6 0.91 14.64 -21.82
N ILE A 7 -0.32 14.11 -21.71
CA ILE A 7 -1.26 14.50 -20.66
C ILE A 7 -1.37 13.39 -19.62
N VAL A 8 -1.22 13.72 -18.36
CA VAL A 8 -1.43 12.83 -17.22
C VAL A 8 -2.77 13.16 -16.55
N ILE A 9 -3.68 12.18 -16.54
CA ILE A 9 -4.97 12.29 -15.87
C ILE A 9 -4.83 11.76 -14.44
N GLY A 10 -4.97 12.65 -13.46
CA GLY A 10 -4.84 12.40 -12.02
C GLY A 10 -3.53 12.94 -11.46
N GLY A 11 -3.64 13.80 -10.45
CA GLY A 11 -2.53 14.38 -9.68
C GLY A 11 -2.19 13.57 -8.42
N GLY A 12 -2.48 12.27 -8.40
CA GLY A 12 -2.01 11.37 -7.36
C GLY A 12 -0.52 11.08 -7.51
N ILE A 13 0.09 10.46 -6.49
CA ILE A 13 1.55 10.22 -6.48
C ILE A 13 2.07 9.46 -7.71
N SER A 14 1.31 8.48 -8.20
CA SER A 14 1.67 7.73 -9.41
C SER A 14 1.68 8.63 -10.65
N GLY A 15 0.66 9.48 -10.83
CA GLY A 15 0.60 10.42 -11.95
C GLY A 15 1.71 11.47 -11.89
N LEU A 16 1.97 12.02 -10.70
CA LEU A 16 3.04 13.00 -10.50
C LEU A 16 4.43 12.40 -10.76
N MET A 17 4.70 11.17 -10.33
CA MET A 17 5.96 10.49 -10.62
C MET A 17 6.11 10.16 -12.11
N SER A 18 5.04 9.76 -12.79
CA SER A 18 5.05 9.58 -14.25
C SER A 18 5.36 10.89 -14.97
N ALA A 19 4.72 11.99 -14.57
CA ALA A 19 4.98 13.32 -15.13
C ALA A 19 6.44 13.77 -14.90
N LEU A 20 6.96 13.52 -13.68
CA LEU A 20 8.35 13.81 -13.35
C LEU A 20 9.32 13.02 -14.25
N ALA A 21 9.13 11.70 -14.38
CA ALA A 21 10.01 10.88 -15.22
C ALA A 21 9.96 11.32 -16.69
N LEU A 22 8.75 11.44 -17.27
CA LEU A 22 8.58 11.85 -18.67
C LEU A 22 9.19 13.23 -18.96
N SER A 23 9.01 14.19 -18.05
CA SER A 23 9.55 15.54 -18.22
C SER A 23 11.07 15.61 -18.09
N LYS A 24 11.69 14.75 -17.27
CA LYS A 24 13.16 14.59 -17.19
C LYS A 24 13.75 14.00 -18.48
N HIS A 25 12.94 13.27 -19.24
CA HIS A 25 13.25 12.83 -20.61
C HIS A 25 12.84 13.85 -21.69
N GLY A 26 12.65 15.11 -21.31
CA GLY A 26 12.46 16.23 -22.23
C GLY A 26 11.03 16.42 -22.75
N LYS A 27 10.05 15.66 -22.26
CA LYS A 27 8.64 15.78 -22.69
C LYS A 27 7.95 16.97 -22.03
N SER A 28 7.16 17.72 -22.79
CA SER A 28 6.18 18.69 -22.27
C SER A 28 4.98 17.93 -21.69
N VAL A 29 4.69 18.13 -20.40
CA VAL A 29 3.66 17.35 -19.69
C VAL A 29 2.62 18.25 -19.04
N LEU A 30 1.35 17.94 -19.25
CA LEU A 30 0.22 18.52 -18.51
C LEU A 30 -0.37 17.50 -17.54
N VAL A 31 -0.48 17.85 -16.26
CA VAL A 31 -1.18 17.06 -15.24
C VAL A 31 -2.54 17.69 -14.95
N LEU A 32 -3.60 16.91 -15.06
CA LEU A 32 -4.98 17.33 -14.76
C LEU A 32 -5.50 16.61 -13.51
N GLU A 33 -5.81 17.36 -12.47
CA GLU A 33 -6.35 16.86 -11.20
C GLU A 33 -7.74 17.42 -10.94
N LYS A 34 -8.72 16.55 -10.72
CA LYS A 34 -10.13 16.95 -10.51
C LYS A 34 -10.35 17.67 -9.18
N ASN A 35 -9.54 17.40 -8.16
CA ASN A 35 -9.66 18.02 -6.85
C ASN A 35 -8.89 19.34 -6.79
N GLY A 36 -9.16 20.17 -5.78
CA GLY A 36 -8.46 21.44 -5.56
C GLY A 36 -7.00 21.30 -5.11
N SER A 37 -6.48 20.08 -4.99
CA SER A 37 -5.09 19.82 -4.60
C SER A 37 -4.59 18.49 -5.16
N VAL A 38 -3.29 18.43 -5.47
CA VAL A 38 -2.59 17.19 -5.83
C VAL A 38 -2.21 16.35 -4.61
N GLY A 39 -1.75 15.12 -4.85
CA GLY A 39 -1.25 14.16 -3.86
C GLY A 39 -2.13 12.93 -3.70
N GLY A 40 -3.45 13.07 -3.88
CA GLY A 40 -4.41 12.00 -3.65
C GLY A 40 -4.25 11.38 -2.26
N ASN A 41 -4.08 10.07 -2.19
CA ASN A 41 -3.83 9.35 -0.94
C ASN A 41 -2.44 9.62 -0.34
N CYS A 42 -1.52 10.28 -1.06
CA CYS A 42 -0.22 10.67 -0.55
C CYS A 42 -0.21 12.16 -0.20
N ASN A 43 -0.90 12.53 0.87
CA ASN A 43 -1.01 13.92 1.30
C ASN A 43 -1.18 14.01 2.82
N SER A 44 -0.99 15.21 3.35
CA SER A 44 -1.27 15.53 4.75
C SER A 44 -1.96 16.89 4.84
N TYR A 45 -2.78 17.09 5.86
CA TYR A 45 -3.50 18.34 6.10
C TYR A 45 -3.59 18.65 7.60
N MET A 46 -3.83 19.92 7.93
CA MET A 46 -3.91 20.38 9.32
C MET A 46 -5.34 20.28 9.86
N VAL A 47 -5.49 19.76 11.07
CA VAL A 47 -6.73 19.73 11.85
C VAL A 47 -6.37 20.11 13.29
N ASP A 48 -6.90 21.22 13.80
CA ASP A 48 -6.70 21.67 15.20
C ASP A 48 -5.22 21.70 15.66
N GLY A 49 -4.32 22.05 14.75
CA GLY A 49 -2.87 22.11 15.01
C GLY A 49 -2.13 20.78 14.86
N PHE A 50 -2.82 19.69 14.54
CA PHE A 50 -2.24 18.40 14.19
C PHE A 50 -2.16 18.23 12.67
N GLN A 51 -1.07 17.65 12.16
CA GLN A 51 -0.96 17.26 10.76
C GLN A 51 -1.33 15.79 10.61
N VAL A 52 -2.44 15.51 9.93
CA VAL A 52 -2.96 14.16 9.69
C VAL A 52 -2.64 13.70 8.27
N ASP A 53 -2.32 12.42 8.11
CA ASP A 53 -2.05 11.81 6.80
C ASP A 53 -3.34 11.22 6.17
N THR A 54 -3.43 11.26 4.84
CA THR A 54 -4.63 10.80 4.10
C THR A 54 -4.64 9.30 3.78
N GLY A 55 -3.53 8.58 3.96
CA GLY A 55 -3.44 7.19 3.55
C GLY A 55 -2.26 6.41 4.14
N PRO A 56 -1.19 6.14 3.36
CA PRO A 56 -0.09 5.31 3.81
C PRO A 56 0.68 5.94 4.96
N HIS A 57 1.01 5.18 5.99
CA HIS A 57 1.88 5.60 7.09
C HIS A 57 3.24 4.87 7.04
N ALA A 58 3.44 4.05 6.02
CA ALA A 58 4.62 3.22 5.82
C ALA A 58 5.04 3.25 4.36
N ILE A 59 6.28 3.64 4.09
CA ILE A 59 6.88 3.54 2.76
C ILE A 59 7.98 2.49 2.81
N THR A 60 7.87 1.47 1.96
CA THR A 60 8.80 0.33 1.89
C THR A 60 9.71 0.45 0.67
N HIS A 61 10.71 -0.43 0.56
CA HIS A 61 11.63 -0.50 -0.60
C HIS A 61 12.47 0.78 -0.81
N LEU A 62 12.80 1.47 0.28
CA LEU A 62 13.59 2.72 0.24
C LEU A 62 15.09 2.52 0.04
N LYS A 63 15.59 1.29 0.22
CA LYS A 63 17.01 0.94 -0.01
C LYS A 63 17.27 0.40 -1.41
N VAL A 64 16.33 -0.38 -1.94
CA VAL A 64 16.39 -1.02 -3.25
C VAL A 64 14.97 -1.21 -3.78
N GLY A 65 14.77 -1.03 -5.07
CA GLY A 65 13.48 -1.21 -5.75
C GLY A 65 13.11 -0.04 -6.67
N PRO A 66 11.94 -0.10 -7.32
CA PRO A 66 11.51 0.92 -8.28
C PRO A 66 11.47 2.32 -7.67
N LEU A 67 10.92 2.48 -6.47
CA LEU A 67 10.85 3.78 -5.81
C LEU A 67 12.25 4.34 -5.53
N ARG A 68 13.20 3.51 -5.07
CA ARG A 68 14.56 3.96 -4.84
C ARG A 68 15.22 4.47 -6.14
N ARG A 69 15.05 3.76 -7.25
CA ARG A 69 15.56 4.21 -8.56
C ARG A 69 14.94 5.53 -9.01
N LEU A 70 13.61 5.67 -8.88
CA LEU A 70 12.93 6.92 -9.21
C LEU A 70 13.46 8.10 -8.38
N MET A 71 13.74 7.87 -7.08
CA MET A 71 14.35 8.89 -6.23
C MET A 71 15.78 9.23 -6.67
N ASP A 72 16.62 8.24 -6.95
CA ASP A 72 18.01 8.48 -7.37
C ASP A 72 18.11 9.16 -8.74
N GLU A 73 17.23 8.80 -9.68
CA GLU A 73 17.25 9.31 -11.06
C GLU A 73 16.59 10.68 -11.21
N TYR A 74 15.44 10.90 -10.56
CA TYR A 74 14.59 12.04 -10.89
C TYR A 74 14.42 13.05 -9.76
N PHE A 75 14.69 12.70 -8.50
CA PHE A 75 14.44 13.63 -7.40
C PHE A 75 15.62 14.59 -7.24
N THR A 76 15.33 15.89 -7.18
CA THR A 76 16.31 16.92 -6.83
C THR A 76 16.68 16.84 -5.34
N TYR A 77 15.74 16.43 -4.49
CA TYR A 77 15.96 16.19 -3.07
C TYR A 77 15.20 14.94 -2.63
N VAL A 78 15.87 14.07 -1.89
CA VAL A 78 15.28 12.86 -1.30
C VAL A 78 14.83 13.18 0.13
N PRO A 79 13.56 12.94 0.50
CA PRO A 79 13.07 13.23 1.84
C PRO A 79 13.78 12.39 2.90
N VAL A 80 13.87 12.93 4.11
CA VAL A 80 14.41 12.19 5.25
C VAL A 80 13.37 11.18 5.71
N PHE A 81 13.79 9.92 5.76
CA PHE A 81 12.97 8.80 6.21
C PHE A 81 13.37 8.40 7.63
N LEU A 82 12.39 8.31 8.51
CA LEU A 82 12.52 7.95 9.92
C LEU A 82 12.20 6.46 10.09
N ASP A 83 12.95 5.78 10.95
CA ASP A 83 12.75 4.35 11.20
C ASP A 83 11.29 4.07 11.60
N TYR A 84 10.68 3.10 10.92
CA TYR A 84 9.31 2.68 11.20
C TYR A 84 9.20 1.90 12.52
N GLY A 85 10.30 1.41 13.09
CA GLY A 85 10.26 0.63 14.32
C GLY A 85 9.71 -0.77 14.07
N THR A 86 8.66 -1.17 14.79
CA THR A 86 8.15 -2.56 14.74
C THR A 86 6.64 -2.66 14.77
N TYR A 87 6.12 -3.85 14.45
CA TYR A 87 4.72 -4.18 14.59
C TYR A 87 4.44 -4.80 15.97
N TYR A 88 3.29 -4.47 16.53
CA TYR A 88 2.82 -4.98 17.82
C TYR A 88 1.42 -5.59 17.69
N VAL A 89 1.09 -6.49 18.61
CA VAL A 89 -0.28 -6.88 18.91
C VAL A 89 -0.65 -6.28 20.25
N ARG A 90 -1.74 -5.53 20.29
CA ARG A 90 -2.34 -5.07 21.54
C ARG A 90 -3.14 -6.22 22.14
N THR A 91 -2.90 -6.46 23.43
CA THR A 91 -3.63 -7.41 24.25
C THR A 91 -4.15 -6.69 25.49
N GLU A 92 -5.03 -7.36 26.24
CA GLU A 92 -5.49 -6.88 27.56
C GLU A 92 -4.33 -6.67 28.56
N LYS A 93 -3.15 -7.28 28.32
CA LYS A 93 -1.96 -7.15 29.17
C LYS A 93 -0.99 -6.07 28.68
N GLY A 94 -1.29 -5.39 27.58
CA GLY A 94 -0.40 -4.45 26.90
C GLY A 94 0.09 -4.94 25.54
N LEU A 95 1.21 -4.39 25.08
CA LEU A 95 1.74 -4.65 23.74
C LEU A 95 2.74 -5.81 23.72
N THR A 96 2.54 -6.73 22.77
CA THR A 96 3.48 -7.80 22.45
C THR A 96 3.99 -7.60 21.04
N LYS A 97 5.32 -7.60 20.85
CA LYS A 97 5.94 -7.47 19.52
C LYS A 97 5.51 -8.61 18.61
N ILE A 98 5.11 -8.30 17.37
CA ILE A 98 4.84 -9.32 16.35
C ILE A 98 6.15 -10.01 15.97
N PRO A 99 6.21 -11.34 16.06
CA PRO A 99 7.37 -12.12 15.65
C PRO A 99 7.72 -11.91 14.19
N SER A 100 9.01 -11.83 13.92
CA SER A 100 9.52 -11.58 12.57
C SER A 100 10.23 -12.79 11.95
N ASN A 101 10.35 -13.87 12.71
CA ASN A 101 10.91 -15.15 12.31
C ASN A 101 10.19 -16.27 13.08
N ILE A 102 10.40 -17.52 12.66
CA ILE A 102 9.74 -18.68 13.29
C ILE A 102 10.20 -18.88 14.74
N GLN A 103 11.47 -18.60 15.06
CA GLN A 103 12.01 -18.79 16.40
C GLN A 103 11.25 -17.92 17.41
N ASP A 104 11.06 -16.64 17.11
CA ASP A 104 10.28 -15.70 17.91
C ASP A 104 8.81 -16.13 17.95
N PHE A 105 8.26 -16.62 16.82
CA PHE A 105 6.86 -17.02 16.73
C PHE A 105 6.50 -18.18 17.65
N VAL A 106 7.42 -19.14 17.85
CA VAL A 106 7.22 -20.24 18.80
C VAL A 106 7.15 -19.74 20.25
N THR A 107 7.69 -18.56 20.56
CA THR A 107 7.63 -17.95 21.91
C THR A 107 6.50 -16.94 22.08
N PHE A 108 5.82 -16.54 21.00
CA PHE A 108 4.75 -15.53 20.98
C PHE A 108 3.51 -15.91 21.80
N ASP A 109 3.37 -15.40 23.01
CA ASP A 109 2.40 -15.88 24.01
C ASP A 109 0.96 -15.34 23.82
N VAL A 110 0.73 -14.53 22.79
CA VAL A 110 -0.60 -14.04 22.39
C VAL A 110 -1.50 -15.19 21.90
N LEU A 111 -0.91 -16.22 21.29
CA LEU A 111 -1.63 -17.36 20.73
C LEU A 111 -1.37 -18.65 21.52
N PRO A 112 -2.34 -19.59 21.61
CA PRO A 112 -2.14 -20.87 22.27
C PRO A 112 -0.98 -21.67 21.69
N ARG A 113 -0.23 -22.38 22.55
CA ARG A 113 0.96 -23.15 22.13
C ARG A 113 0.67 -24.11 20.97
N LYS A 114 -0.45 -24.82 21.03
CA LYS A 114 -0.90 -25.77 19.99
C LYS A 114 -1.15 -25.05 18.66
N ASP A 115 -1.82 -23.91 18.70
CA ASP A 115 -2.18 -23.15 17.51
C ASP A 115 -0.95 -22.59 16.80
N ARG A 116 0.06 -22.13 17.55
CA ARG A 116 1.34 -21.66 16.98
C ARG A 116 2.06 -22.77 16.21
N LEU A 117 2.02 -24.00 16.72
CA LEU A 117 2.59 -25.15 16.00
C LEU A 117 1.82 -25.40 14.69
N LEU A 118 0.49 -25.39 14.74
CA LEU A 118 -0.38 -25.59 13.57
C LEU A 118 -0.18 -24.49 12.51
N LEU A 119 -0.09 -23.22 12.92
CA LEU A 119 0.20 -22.10 12.03
C LEU A 119 1.60 -22.20 11.41
N SER A 120 2.60 -22.61 12.19
CA SER A 120 3.96 -22.81 11.68
C SER A 120 4.01 -23.92 10.63
N GLN A 121 3.26 -25.01 10.84
CA GLN A 121 3.11 -26.09 9.86
C GLN A 121 2.40 -25.61 8.59
N ALA A 122 1.34 -24.82 8.72
CA ALA A 122 0.63 -24.24 7.57
C ALA A 122 1.57 -23.34 6.76
N LEU A 123 2.27 -22.39 7.40
CA LEU A 123 3.22 -21.52 6.72
C LEU A 123 4.34 -22.31 6.01
N THR A 124 4.90 -23.32 6.68
CA THR A 124 5.93 -24.19 6.10
C THR A 124 5.39 -24.95 4.89
N LYS A 125 4.16 -25.49 4.96
CA LYS A 125 3.48 -26.14 3.85
C LYS A 125 3.28 -25.18 2.68
N ALA A 126 2.81 -23.95 2.94
CA ALA A 126 2.58 -22.95 1.91
C ALA A 126 3.87 -22.58 1.19
N LEU A 127 4.95 -22.34 1.93
CA LEU A 127 6.26 -22.05 1.37
C LEU A 127 6.83 -23.22 0.57
N THR A 128 6.65 -24.45 1.05
CA THR A 128 7.08 -25.65 0.34
C THR A 128 6.33 -25.76 -0.99
N LEU A 129 5.00 -25.66 -0.98
CA LEU A 129 4.19 -25.72 -2.20
C LEU A 129 4.55 -24.59 -3.17
N ASN A 130 4.75 -23.36 -2.68
CA ASN A 130 5.18 -22.22 -3.50
C ASN A 130 6.56 -22.48 -4.13
N ALA A 131 7.52 -22.98 -3.35
CA ALA A 131 8.86 -23.30 -3.83
C ALA A 131 8.85 -24.39 -4.90
N PHE A 132 7.85 -25.26 -4.95
CA PHE A 132 7.69 -26.26 -6.02
C PHE A 132 6.75 -25.82 -7.15
N GLY A 133 6.17 -24.61 -7.09
CA GLY A 133 5.18 -24.15 -8.07
C GLY A 133 3.85 -24.91 -7.99
N MET A 134 3.56 -25.53 -6.85
CA MET A 134 2.37 -26.37 -6.60
C MET A 134 1.33 -25.67 -5.70
N LEU A 135 1.58 -24.43 -5.30
CA LEU A 135 0.63 -23.67 -4.50
C LEU A 135 -0.53 -23.22 -5.38
N ASP A 136 -1.75 -23.60 -5.01
CA ASP A 136 -2.95 -23.02 -5.59
C ASP A 136 -3.05 -21.54 -5.19
N VAL A 137 -2.85 -20.65 -6.15
CA VAL A 137 -2.85 -19.21 -5.94
C VAL A 137 -4.23 -18.65 -5.64
N ASN A 138 -5.31 -19.41 -5.87
CA ASN A 138 -6.67 -19.00 -5.58
C ASN A 138 -7.19 -19.55 -4.25
N GLN A 139 -6.46 -20.47 -3.61
CA GLN A 139 -6.88 -21.03 -2.33
C GLN A 139 -6.88 -19.95 -1.25
N SER A 140 -8.02 -19.83 -0.54
CA SER A 140 -8.17 -18.88 0.55
C SER A 140 -7.28 -19.26 1.75
N VAL A 141 -6.92 -18.27 2.56
CA VAL A 141 -6.21 -18.49 3.83
C VAL A 141 -7.03 -19.41 4.73
N TYR A 142 -8.35 -19.16 4.83
CA TYR A 142 -9.25 -19.95 5.67
C TYR A 142 -9.24 -21.44 5.31
N ASP A 143 -9.35 -21.77 4.02
CA ASP A 143 -9.40 -23.17 3.56
C ASP A 143 -8.03 -23.86 3.65
N PHE A 144 -6.96 -23.07 3.67
CA PHE A 144 -5.60 -23.58 3.82
C PHE A 144 -5.23 -23.88 5.27
N LEU A 145 -5.84 -23.17 6.22
CA LEU A 145 -5.55 -23.34 7.65
C LEU A 145 -5.99 -24.72 8.15
N PRO A 146 -5.22 -25.33 9.07
CA PRO A 146 -5.59 -26.59 9.70
C PRO A 146 -6.84 -26.41 10.60
N LYS A 147 -7.65 -27.47 10.69
CA LYS A 147 -8.80 -27.51 11.59
C LYS A 147 -8.34 -27.53 13.07
N GLY A 148 -9.20 -27.03 13.96
CA GLY A 148 -8.97 -27.11 15.40
C GLY A 148 -8.11 -25.99 15.99
N LEU A 149 -7.90 -24.90 15.24
CA LEU A 149 -7.41 -23.63 15.76
C LEU A 149 -8.48 -23.00 16.68
N SER A 150 -8.02 -22.32 17.72
CA SER A 150 -8.91 -21.54 18.61
C SER A 150 -9.52 -20.35 17.88
N LYS A 151 -10.65 -19.86 18.42
CA LYS A 151 -11.30 -18.64 17.92
C LYS A 151 -10.33 -17.46 17.90
N ASP A 152 -9.54 -17.30 18.95
CA ASP A 152 -8.56 -16.20 19.06
C ASP A 152 -7.53 -16.22 17.93
N THR A 153 -7.05 -17.41 17.57
CA THR A 153 -6.12 -17.56 16.45
C THR A 153 -6.78 -17.23 15.12
N LEU A 154 -8.04 -17.66 14.92
CA LEU A 154 -8.79 -17.33 13.71
C LEU A 154 -9.05 -15.83 13.61
N ASP A 155 -9.47 -15.18 14.70
CA ASP A 155 -9.68 -13.74 14.77
C ASP A 155 -8.37 -12.97 14.50
N PHE A 156 -7.24 -13.44 15.05
CA PHE A 156 -5.93 -12.85 14.78
C PHE A 156 -5.57 -12.94 13.30
N VAL A 157 -5.71 -14.11 12.67
CA VAL A 157 -5.42 -14.28 11.24
C VAL A 157 -6.37 -13.42 10.38
N ASP A 158 -7.64 -13.37 10.72
CA ASP A 158 -8.64 -12.55 10.02
C ASP A 158 -8.40 -11.05 10.20
N ALA A 159 -7.80 -10.60 11.31
CA ALA A 159 -7.40 -9.21 11.50
C ALA A 159 -6.20 -8.79 10.61
N ILE A 160 -5.33 -9.74 10.25
CA ILE A 160 -4.19 -9.49 9.34
C ILE A 160 -4.63 -9.53 7.87
N ALA A 161 -5.53 -10.43 7.50
CA ALA A 161 -5.88 -10.70 6.11
C ALA A 161 -6.28 -9.44 5.29
N PRO A 162 -7.10 -8.50 5.81
CA PRO A 162 -7.49 -7.32 5.06
C PRO A 162 -6.35 -6.33 4.80
N PHE A 163 -5.28 -6.33 5.59
CA PHE A 163 -4.09 -5.52 5.28
C PHE A 163 -3.39 -6.01 4.01
N LEU A 164 -3.47 -7.32 3.77
CA LEU A 164 -2.82 -7.94 2.63
C LEU A 164 -3.67 -7.77 1.37
N SER A 165 -4.98 -8.00 1.43
CA SER A 165 -5.83 -8.07 0.23
C SER A 165 -7.01 -7.10 0.20
N GLY A 166 -7.29 -6.41 1.31
CA GLY A 166 -8.56 -5.72 1.53
C GLY A 166 -9.73 -6.64 1.90
N LYS A 167 -9.52 -7.95 2.09
CA LYS A 167 -10.58 -8.93 2.34
C LYS A 167 -10.34 -9.79 3.58
N SER A 168 -11.38 -10.47 4.05
CA SER A 168 -11.28 -11.46 5.14
C SER A 168 -10.37 -12.63 4.78
N MET A 169 -9.99 -13.46 5.76
CA MET A 169 -9.19 -14.67 5.52
C MET A 169 -9.90 -15.68 4.60
N LYS A 170 -11.23 -15.60 4.44
CA LYS A 170 -12.01 -16.49 3.56
C LYS A 170 -11.87 -16.18 2.08
N GLU A 171 -11.44 -14.96 1.75
CA GLU A 171 -11.27 -14.50 0.37
C GLU A 171 -9.81 -14.17 0.06
N THR A 172 -9.03 -13.82 1.09
CA THR A 172 -7.61 -13.56 0.93
C THR A 172 -6.90 -14.84 0.49
N SER A 173 -6.21 -14.78 -0.64
CA SER A 173 -5.36 -15.88 -1.12
C SER A 173 -4.16 -16.12 -0.20
N VAL A 174 -3.82 -17.38 0.04
CA VAL A 174 -2.57 -17.79 0.71
C VAL A 174 -1.35 -17.21 0.01
N ASN A 175 -1.40 -17.12 -1.32
CA ASN A 175 -0.32 -16.54 -2.10
C ASN A 175 -0.07 -15.08 -1.67
N ARG A 176 -1.14 -14.32 -1.44
CA ARG A 176 -1.03 -12.92 -1.01
C ARG A 176 -0.38 -12.78 0.37
N VAL A 177 -0.55 -13.76 1.27
CA VAL A 177 0.18 -13.80 2.55
C VAL A 177 1.68 -13.98 2.34
N LEU A 178 2.09 -14.86 1.43
CA LEU A 178 3.51 -15.12 1.19
C LEU A 178 4.23 -13.90 0.61
N TYR A 179 3.62 -13.22 -0.37
CA TYR A 179 4.19 -12.02 -0.98
C TYR A 179 4.04 -10.78 -0.08
N GLY A 180 2.85 -10.53 0.46
CA GLY A 180 2.57 -9.34 1.25
C GLY A 180 3.32 -9.28 2.57
N SER A 181 3.63 -10.43 3.17
CA SER A 181 4.47 -10.53 4.37
C SER A 181 5.96 -10.70 4.04
N SER A 182 6.36 -10.50 2.78
CA SER A 182 7.75 -10.58 2.31
C SER A 182 8.45 -11.93 2.56
N PHE A 183 7.70 -13.01 2.78
CA PHE A 183 8.28 -14.36 2.84
C PHE A 183 8.88 -14.76 1.47
N VAL A 184 8.19 -14.37 0.40
CA VAL A 184 8.63 -14.48 -0.99
C VAL A 184 8.89 -13.08 -1.53
N ARG A 185 9.91 -12.91 -2.40
CA ARG A 185 10.13 -11.59 -3.02
C ARG A 185 9.00 -11.30 -3.99
N ASP A 186 8.46 -10.08 -3.93
CA ASP A 186 7.80 -9.49 -5.07
C ASP A 186 8.84 -9.36 -6.19
N SER A 187 8.78 -10.27 -7.15
CA SER A 187 9.71 -10.34 -8.26
C SER A 187 9.33 -9.30 -9.29
N VAL A 188 9.68 -8.05 -9.05
CA VAL A 188 10.13 -7.22 -10.16
C VAL A 188 11.64 -7.45 -10.24
N SER A 189 12.06 -8.50 -10.97
CA SER A 189 13.48 -8.74 -11.20
C SER A 189 14.08 -7.55 -11.94
N GLU A 190 15.34 -7.23 -11.66
CA GLU A 190 16.07 -6.17 -12.39
C GLU A 190 16.04 -6.40 -13.91
N ASP A 191 15.88 -7.65 -14.32
CA ASP A 191 15.87 -8.08 -15.71
C ASP A 191 14.66 -7.55 -16.50
N ILE A 192 13.54 -7.19 -15.83
CA ILE A 192 12.37 -6.56 -16.49
C ILE A 192 12.72 -5.18 -17.04
N PHE A 193 13.77 -4.53 -16.53
CA PHE A 193 14.24 -3.22 -16.98
C PHE A 193 15.55 -3.28 -17.78
N LYS A 194 16.10 -4.47 -18.01
CA LYS A 194 17.31 -4.69 -18.82
C LYS A 194 16.94 -5.33 -20.15
N ASP A 195 16.18 -4.63 -20.98
CA ASP A 195 16.24 -4.81 -22.44
C ASP A 195 15.42 -3.73 -23.16
N GLU A 196 16.10 -2.71 -23.68
CA GLU A 196 15.57 -1.82 -24.73
C GLU A 196 15.91 -2.34 -26.14
N THR A 197 16.40 -3.56 -26.28
CA THR A 197 16.75 -4.14 -27.60
C THR A 197 16.30 -5.59 -27.71
N VAL A 198 14.99 -5.84 -27.72
CA VAL A 198 14.46 -7.10 -28.24
C VAL A 198 13.42 -6.78 -29.30
N GLU A 199 13.85 -6.90 -30.55
CA GLU A 199 12.94 -7.00 -31.69
C GLU A 199 11.89 -8.07 -31.41
N ASN A 200 10.63 -7.69 -31.68
CA ASN A 200 9.46 -8.56 -31.70
C ASN A 200 9.78 -9.91 -32.35
N ASN A 201 9.96 -10.96 -31.55
CA ASN A 201 9.60 -12.35 -31.84
C ASN A 201 10.07 -13.24 -30.68
N ASN A 202 9.32 -13.33 -29.59
CA ASN A 202 9.47 -14.47 -28.67
C ASN A 202 8.14 -14.72 -27.96
N SER A 203 7.61 -15.94 -28.11
CA SER A 203 6.34 -16.35 -27.52
C SER A 203 6.43 -16.34 -25.99
N TYR A 204 5.32 -16.00 -25.34
CA TYR A 204 5.13 -16.02 -23.88
C TYR A 204 5.72 -17.26 -23.17
N THR A 205 5.75 -18.40 -23.85
CA THR A 205 6.33 -19.67 -23.38
C THR A 205 7.85 -19.65 -23.24
N ALA A 206 8.59 -18.92 -24.08
CA ALA A 206 10.06 -18.82 -23.98
C ALA A 206 10.47 -18.03 -22.74
N MET A 207 9.79 -16.91 -22.47
CA MET A 207 9.97 -16.07 -21.28
C MET A 207 9.61 -16.83 -19.99
N LEU A 208 8.55 -17.64 -20.01
CA LEU A 208 8.19 -18.56 -18.92
C LEU A 208 9.25 -19.65 -18.71
N SER A 209 9.81 -20.22 -19.78
CA SER A 209 10.81 -21.29 -19.68
C SER A 209 12.16 -20.80 -19.15
N ASP A 210 12.54 -19.56 -19.49
CA ASP A 210 13.80 -18.97 -19.03
C ASP A 210 13.68 -18.52 -17.57
N MET A 211 12.51 -17.99 -17.17
CA MET A 211 12.15 -17.82 -15.75
C MET A 211 12.35 -19.11 -14.95
N LEU A 212 12.06 -20.28 -15.54
CA LEU A 212 12.06 -21.57 -14.86
C LEU A 212 13.46 -22.20 -14.64
N SER A 213 14.47 -21.90 -15.47
CA SER A 213 15.52 -22.91 -15.72
C SER A 213 16.85 -22.81 -14.95
N LYS A 214 17.32 -21.64 -14.49
CA LYS A 214 18.70 -21.56 -13.91
C LYS A 214 18.88 -20.80 -12.59
N TYR A 215 17.99 -19.87 -12.26
CA TYR A 215 18.05 -19.10 -10.99
C TYR A 215 17.02 -19.54 -9.93
N GLN A 216 16.08 -20.39 -10.31
CA GLN A 216 14.95 -20.73 -9.46
C GLN A 216 15.28 -21.73 -8.35
N LEU A 217 16.07 -22.78 -8.58
CA LEU A 217 16.31 -23.81 -7.55
C LEU A 217 17.16 -23.31 -6.36
N THR A 218 18.17 -22.49 -6.61
CA THR A 218 19.02 -21.90 -5.56
C THR A 218 18.31 -20.78 -4.80
N SER A 219 17.44 -20.00 -5.46
CA SER A 219 16.61 -18.98 -4.82
C SER A 219 15.42 -19.55 -4.04
N ARG A 220 14.81 -20.65 -4.50
CA ARG A 220 13.69 -21.36 -3.85
C ARG A 220 14.06 -21.96 -2.48
N LEU A 221 15.28 -22.49 -2.32
CA LEU A 221 15.80 -22.96 -1.02
C LEU A 221 16.20 -21.79 -0.09
N SER A 222 16.62 -20.65 -0.63
CA SER A 222 16.87 -19.43 0.14
C SER A 222 15.61 -18.89 0.81
N THR A 223 14.42 -19.15 0.22
CA THR A 223 13.11 -18.75 0.77
C THR A 223 12.82 -19.44 2.11
N LEU A 224 13.18 -20.72 2.27
CA LEU A 224 13.06 -21.42 3.56
C LEU A 224 14.05 -20.86 4.59
N GLY A 225 15.27 -20.47 4.18
CA GLY A 225 16.24 -19.81 5.06
C GLY A 225 15.80 -18.44 5.58
N ARG A 226 14.80 -17.79 4.95
CA ARG A 226 14.22 -16.52 5.43
C ARG A 226 13.34 -16.68 6.66
N LEU A 227 12.75 -17.87 6.86
CA LEU A 227 12.02 -18.21 8.08
C LEU A 227 12.90 -18.07 9.33
N ALA A 228 14.22 -18.23 9.19
CA ALA A 228 15.19 -18.18 10.27
C ALA A 228 15.90 -16.83 10.43
N THR A 229 16.04 -16.05 9.36
CA THR A 229 17.01 -14.92 9.34
C THR A 229 16.39 -13.52 9.28
N ASN A 230 15.10 -13.39 8.95
CA ASN A 230 14.37 -12.12 8.87
C ASN A 230 15.11 -10.95 8.15
N LYS A 231 16.06 -11.24 7.25
CA LYS A 231 16.82 -10.22 6.50
C LYS A 231 16.01 -9.57 5.37
N VAL A 232 14.70 -9.44 5.52
CA VAL A 232 13.80 -8.90 4.49
C VAL A 232 13.29 -7.49 4.81
N ALA A 233 13.73 -6.89 5.93
CA ALA A 233 13.49 -5.49 6.24
C ALA A 233 14.27 -4.55 5.31
N TYR A 234 13.88 -4.49 4.03
CA TYR A 234 14.29 -3.44 3.11
C TYR A 234 13.56 -2.15 3.53
N ALA A 235 14.22 -1.37 4.39
CA ALA A 235 13.89 0.00 4.83
C ALA A 235 12.41 0.38 4.65
N GLN A 236 11.58 -0.06 5.61
CA GLN A 236 10.31 0.58 5.87
C GLN A 236 10.55 1.84 6.70
N ALA A 237 9.90 2.94 6.35
CA ALA A 237 10.08 4.19 7.07
C ALA A 237 8.85 5.10 6.97
N TYR A 238 8.83 6.08 7.85
CA TYR A 238 7.92 7.22 7.82
C TYR A 238 8.66 8.47 7.29
N PRO A 239 8.12 9.22 6.32
CA PRO A 239 8.75 10.46 5.87
C PRO A 239 8.67 11.54 6.98
N ARG A 240 9.81 12.16 7.33
CA ARG A 240 9.84 13.32 8.22
C ARG A 240 9.02 14.45 7.60
N GLY A 241 8.10 15.02 8.37
CA GLY A 241 7.09 15.97 7.91
C GLY A 241 5.86 15.32 7.29
N GLY A 242 5.67 14.01 7.46
CA GLY A 242 4.54 13.24 6.96
C GLY A 242 4.51 13.07 5.44
N LEU A 243 3.42 12.51 4.92
CA LEU A 243 3.29 12.24 3.48
C LEU A 243 3.43 13.49 2.62
N LYS A 244 3.02 14.65 3.15
CA LYS A 244 3.19 15.94 2.48
C LYS A 244 4.64 16.22 2.13
N SER A 245 5.59 15.85 2.99
CA SER A 245 7.03 16.00 2.73
C SER A 245 7.47 15.18 1.50
N PHE A 246 7.00 13.94 1.40
CA PHE A 246 7.28 13.09 0.24
C PHE A 246 6.65 13.67 -1.05
N LEU A 247 5.38 14.08 -1.00
CA LEU A 247 4.72 14.76 -2.11
C LEU A 247 5.49 16.02 -2.54
N ASN A 248 5.89 16.86 -1.59
CA ASN A 248 6.63 18.08 -1.86
C ASN A 248 7.98 17.79 -2.51
N SER A 249 8.65 16.69 -2.17
CA SER A 249 9.91 16.30 -2.82
C SER A 249 9.72 15.97 -4.31
N VAL A 250 8.61 15.32 -4.67
CA VAL A 250 8.24 15.08 -6.08
C VAL A 250 7.96 16.40 -6.80
N LEU A 251 7.11 17.25 -6.21
CA LEU A 251 6.74 18.54 -6.80
C LEU A 251 7.93 19.47 -6.97
N TYR A 252 8.83 19.55 -5.98
CA TYR A 252 10.04 20.36 -6.05
C TYR A 252 11.00 19.87 -7.13
N SER A 253 10.99 18.57 -7.43
CA SER A 253 11.85 17.97 -8.45
C SER A 253 11.33 18.19 -9.88
N MET A 254 10.10 18.69 -10.02
CA MET A 254 9.48 18.91 -11.33
C MET A 254 10.16 20.04 -12.11
N PRO A 255 10.57 19.77 -13.35
CA PRO A 255 11.11 20.81 -14.24
C PRO A 255 10.02 21.74 -14.78
N ALA A 256 10.43 22.85 -15.38
CA ALA A 256 9.52 23.91 -15.86
C ALA A 256 8.59 23.48 -17.02
N ASN A 257 8.91 22.37 -17.71
CA ASN A 257 8.09 21.76 -18.76
C ASN A 257 6.95 20.88 -18.23
N VAL A 258 6.64 20.95 -16.92
CA VAL A 258 5.44 20.34 -16.35
C VAL A 258 4.45 21.44 -15.94
N SER A 259 3.24 21.38 -16.49
CA SER A 259 2.10 22.19 -16.05
C SER A 259 1.14 21.33 -15.23
N ILE A 260 0.66 21.85 -14.10
CA ILE A 260 -0.32 21.17 -13.26
C ILE A 260 -1.57 22.05 -13.15
N LYS A 261 -2.74 21.51 -13.49
CA LYS A 261 -4.03 22.16 -13.27
C LYS A 261 -4.90 21.34 -12.31
N THR A 262 -5.29 21.96 -11.20
CA THR A 262 -6.20 21.40 -10.19
C THR A 262 -7.62 21.92 -10.38
N GLY A 263 -8.62 21.19 -9.90
CA GLY A 263 -10.03 21.49 -10.16
C GLY A 263 -10.47 21.18 -11.60
N GLU A 264 -9.60 20.52 -12.37
CA GLU A 264 -9.82 20.21 -13.78
C GLU A 264 -10.17 18.75 -13.95
N ARG A 265 -11.48 18.45 -13.98
CA ARG A 265 -11.96 17.09 -14.19
C ARG A 265 -11.99 16.79 -15.68
N VAL A 266 -11.26 15.73 -16.07
CA VAL A 266 -11.36 15.15 -17.41
C VAL A 266 -12.69 14.44 -17.57
N SER A 267 -13.41 14.80 -18.63
CA SER A 267 -14.71 14.23 -19.02
C SER A 267 -14.56 13.19 -20.13
N GLU A 268 -13.56 13.31 -20.99
CA GLU A 268 -13.33 12.42 -22.14
C GLU A 268 -11.85 12.38 -22.56
N ILE A 269 -11.39 11.21 -23.01
CA ILE A 269 -10.13 11.05 -23.75
C ILE A 269 -10.49 11.01 -25.23
N ILE A 270 -10.01 11.99 -25.98
CA ILE A 270 -10.36 12.20 -27.38
C ILE A 270 -9.52 11.26 -28.24
N THR A 271 -10.18 10.53 -29.15
CA THR A 271 -9.51 9.61 -30.08
C THR A 271 -9.90 9.89 -31.52
N LEU A 272 -8.96 9.68 -32.44
CA LEU A 272 -9.17 9.75 -33.88
C LEU A 272 -8.53 8.52 -34.52
N ASN A 273 -9.29 7.76 -35.32
CA ASN A 273 -8.83 6.53 -35.96
C ASN A 273 -8.23 5.49 -34.98
N GLY A 274 -8.69 5.48 -33.74
CA GLY A 274 -8.19 4.57 -32.69
C GLY A 274 -6.94 5.07 -31.97
N GLU A 275 -6.39 6.23 -32.34
CA GLU A 275 -5.26 6.87 -31.66
C GLU A 275 -5.75 8.00 -30.76
N THR A 276 -5.09 8.19 -29.62
CA THR A 276 -5.40 9.30 -28.72
C THR A 276 -4.85 10.60 -29.28
N THR A 277 -5.66 11.66 -29.26
CA THR A 277 -5.27 12.99 -29.75
C THR A 277 -5.35 14.08 -28.69
N GLY A 278 -5.88 13.76 -27.51
CA GLY A 278 -6.03 14.72 -26.42
C GLY A 278 -7.06 14.32 -25.38
N VAL A 279 -7.50 15.29 -24.59
CA VAL A 279 -8.54 15.13 -23.58
C VAL A 279 -9.47 16.34 -23.57
N ALA A 280 -10.73 16.11 -23.22
CA ALA A 280 -11.67 17.14 -22.85
C ALA A 280 -11.85 17.16 -21.33
N THR A 281 -11.97 18.36 -20.77
CA THR A 281 -12.34 18.59 -19.38
C THR A 281 -13.76 19.17 -19.32
N ASP A 282 -14.24 19.49 -18.13
CA ASP A 282 -15.52 20.18 -17.98
C ASP A 282 -15.53 21.60 -18.58
N THR A 283 -14.35 22.22 -18.73
CA THR A 283 -14.18 23.65 -19.04
C THR A 283 -13.33 23.93 -20.28
N ASP A 284 -12.44 23.02 -20.65
CA ASP A 284 -11.42 23.23 -21.70
C ASP A 284 -11.07 21.91 -22.43
N SER A 285 -10.28 21.99 -23.50
CA SER A 285 -9.71 20.83 -24.20
C SER A 285 -8.23 21.02 -24.48
N TYR A 286 -7.49 19.91 -24.49
CA TYR A 286 -6.04 19.90 -24.66
C TYR A 286 -5.64 18.80 -25.62
N THR A 287 -4.72 19.10 -26.53
CA THR A 287 -4.18 18.11 -27.47
C THR A 287 -2.85 17.53 -26.98
N ALA A 288 -2.65 16.23 -27.18
CA ALA A 288 -1.40 15.54 -26.86
C ALA A 288 -1.19 14.26 -27.66
N ASP A 289 0.08 13.87 -27.80
CA ASP A 289 0.48 12.64 -28.51
C ASP A 289 0.24 11.38 -27.67
N ALA A 290 0.22 11.51 -26.34
CA ALA A 290 -0.08 10.41 -25.43
C ALA A 290 -0.86 10.86 -24.19
N VAL A 291 -1.61 9.92 -23.61
CA VAL A 291 -2.33 10.11 -22.35
C VAL A 291 -1.93 9.01 -21.36
N VAL A 292 -1.54 9.43 -20.15
CA VAL A 292 -1.28 8.55 -19.01
C VAL A 292 -2.45 8.67 -18.04
N TYR A 293 -3.16 7.57 -17.82
CA TYR A 293 -4.26 7.53 -16.86
C TYR A 293 -3.81 6.98 -15.50
N SER A 294 -3.89 7.79 -14.45
CA SER A 294 -3.52 7.40 -13.08
C SER A 294 -4.70 7.28 -12.11
N GLY A 295 -5.93 7.42 -12.62
CA GLY A 295 -7.15 7.23 -11.85
C GLY A 295 -7.46 5.75 -11.57
N PHE A 296 -8.61 5.49 -10.96
CA PHE A 296 -9.08 4.12 -10.79
C PHE A 296 -9.40 3.51 -12.15
N VAL A 297 -8.76 2.38 -12.47
CA VAL A 297 -8.95 1.75 -13.80
C VAL A 297 -10.41 1.41 -14.11
N LYS A 298 -11.25 1.17 -13.08
CA LYS A 298 -12.70 0.96 -13.23
C LYS A 298 -13.44 2.16 -13.83
N THR A 299 -12.91 3.37 -13.69
CA THR A 299 -13.48 4.59 -14.26
C THR A 299 -12.92 4.94 -15.64
N LEU A 300 -11.90 4.22 -16.13
CA LEU A 300 -11.35 4.47 -17.47
C LEU A 300 -12.36 4.19 -18.61
N PRO A 301 -13.17 3.11 -18.59
CA PRO A 301 -14.15 2.84 -19.64
C PRO A 301 -15.23 3.91 -19.84
N SER A 302 -15.45 4.80 -18.87
CA SER A 302 -16.37 5.93 -19.04
C SER A 302 -15.74 7.13 -19.73
N LEU A 303 -14.41 7.16 -19.85
CA LEU A 303 -13.65 8.26 -20.46
C LEU A 303 -13.21 7.95 -21.89
N VAL A 304 -13.08 6.66 -22.24
CA VAL A 304 -12.61 6.24 -23.56
C VAL A 304 -13.26 4.91 -23.96
N PRO A 305 -13.66 4.74 -25.24
CA PRO A 305 -14.11 3.45 -25.75
C PRO A 305 -13.02 2.41 -25.63
N LEU A 306 -13.33 1.28 -24.99
CA LEU A 306 -12.40 0.17 -24.78
C LEU A 306 -13.01 -1.17 -25.22
N PRO A 307 -12.15 -2.15 -25.59
CA PRO A 307 -12.56 -3.52 -25.88
C PRO A 307 -13.45 -4.13 -24.79
N SER A 308 -14.42 -4.97 -25.18
CA SER A 308 -15.40 -5.55 -24.26
C SER A 308 -14.79 -6.45 -23.20
N ASP A 309 -13.78 -7.23 -23.57
CA ASP A 309 -13.00 -8.10 -22.68
C ASP A 309 -12.21 -7.29 -21.65
N PHE A 310 -11.60 -6.17 -22.05
CA PHE A 310 -10.95 -5.26 -21.10
C PHE A 310 -11.94 -4.71 -20.09
N LYS A 311 -13.11 -4.23 -20.55
CA LYS A 311 -14.18 -3.72 -19.68
C LYS A 311 -14.67 -4.78 -18.69
N GLU A 312 -14.85 -6.01 -19.16
CA GLU A 312 -15.24 -7.13 -18.32
C GLU A 312 -14.17 -7.41 -17.25
N ASN A 313 -12.89 -7.49 -17.63
CA ASN A 313 -11.79 -7.74 -16.70
C ASN A 313 -11.68 -6.65 -15.62
N VAL A 314 -11.73 -5.37 -16.00
CA VAL A 314 -11.62 -4.28 -15.01
C VAL A 314 -12.86 -4.18 -14.13
N SER A 315 -14.04 -4.59 -14.60
CA SER A 315 -15.27 -4.58 -13.81
C SER A 315 -15.19 -5.50 -12.59
N ARG A 316 -14.37 -6.57 -12.68
CA ARG A 316 -14.14 -7.56 -11.62
C ARG A 316 -13.17 -7.07 -10.53
N ILE A 317 -12.53 -5.92 -10.71
CA ILE A 317 -11.65 -5.34 -9.68
C ILE A 317 -12.51 -4.92 -8.49
N GLU A 318 -12.22 -5.50 -7.34
CA GLU A 318 -12.88 -5.17 -6.09
C GLU A 318 -12.12 -4.07 -5.35
N GLN A 319 -12.85 -3.18 -4.71
CA GLN A 319 -12.30 -2.09 -3.90
C GLN A 319 -12.88 -2.20 -2.51
N THR A 320 -12.02 -2.10 -1.50
CA THR A 320 -12.41 -2.14 -0.09
C THR A 320 -12.36 -0.73 0.47
N LEU A 321 -13.40 -0.34 1.18
CA LEU A 321 -13.42 0.93 1.90
C LEU A 321 -12.71 0.80 3.24
N SER A 322 -11.89 1.81 3.55
CA SER A 322 -11.25 1.96 4.85
C SER A 322 -11.73 3.23 5.53
N LEU A 323 -11.83 3.19 6.85
CA LEU A 323 -12.11 4.33 7.71
C LEU A 323 -10.91 4.52 8.63
N THR A 324 -10.37 5.74 8.67
CA THR A 324 -9.34 6.11 9.65
C THR A 324 -9.87 7.19 10.57
N ILE A 325 -9.78 6.97 11.88
CA ILE A 325 -10.09 7.94 12.93
C ILE A 325 -8.77 8.44 13.50
N TRP A 326 -8.55 9.76 13.44
CA TRP A 326 -7.39 10.42 14.03
C TRP A 326 -7.77 11.03 15.37
N HIS A 327 -7.10 10.63 16.45
CA HIS A 327 -7.25 11.21 17.79
C HIS A 327 -6.04 12.10 18.10
N GLY A 328 -6.30 13.41 18.23
CA GLY A 328 -5.33 14.39 18.69
C GLY A 328 -5.37 14.50 20.21
N LEU A 329 -4.55 13.70 20.89
CA LEU A 329 -4.54 13.59 22.35
C LEU A 329 -3.91 14.84 23.00
N SER A 330 -4.54 15.32 24.07
CA SER A 330 -4.11 16.47 24.88
C SER A 330 -2.74 16.29 25.54
N GLU A 331 -2.31 15.05 25.76
CA GLU A 331 -0.99 14.67 26.25
C GLU A 331 -0.57 13.30 25.70
N LYS A 332 0.70 12.93 25.91
CA LYS A 332 1.20 11.61 25.54
C LYS A 332 0.63 10.54 26.47
N MET A 333 0.13 9.45 25.88
CA MET A 333 -0.32 8.27 26.60
C MET A 333 0.76 7.18 26.59
N LYS A 334 0.92 6.50 27.73
CA LYS A 334 1.89 5.40 27.89
C LYS A 334 1.54 4.22 26.97
N GLU A 335 0.26 4.00 26.73
CA GLU A 335 -0.30 2.98 25.86
C GLU A 335 0.19 3.11 24.42
N PHE A 336 0.55 4.33 24.01
CA PHE A 336 1.07 4.65 22.68
C PHE A 336 2.53 5.09 22.72
N ASP A 337 3.30 4.79 23.77
CA ASP A 337 4.73 5.15 23.86
C ASP A 337 5.62 4.11 23.14
N TYR A 338 5.45 4.01 21.82
CA TYR A 338 6.22 3.12 20.95
C TYR A 338 6.40 3.72 19.54
N ILE A 339 7.37 3.19 18.80
CA ILE A 339 7.59 3.51 17.37
C ILE A 339 7.16 2.29 16.56
N GLY A 340 6.14 2.46 15.72
CA GLY A 340 5.54 1.34 15.01
C GLY A 340 4.05 1.47 14.75
N SER A 341 3.46 0.33 14.41
CA SER A 341 2.00 0.17 14.39
C SER A 341 1.58 -1.06 15.18
N GLU A 342 0.32 -1.07 15.59
CA GLU A 342 -0.26 -2.17 16.35
C GLU A 342 -1.56 -2.65 15.76
N VAL A 343 -1.87 -3.93 15.97
CA VAL A 343 -3.19 -4.51 15.71
C VAL A 343 -3.90 -4.84 17.01
N TRP A 344 -5.18 -4.52 17.02
CA TRP A 344 -6.16 -5.10 17.93
C TRP A 344 -7.06 -6.04 17.12
N PHE A 345 -7.39 -7.22 17.66
CA PHE A 345 -8.14 -8.25 16.94
C PHE A 345 -9.33 -8.81 17.74
N LYS A 346 -9.58 -8.31 18.94
CA LYS A 346 -10.64 -8.82 19.83
C LYS A 346 -11.92 -8.01 19.65
N ASN A 347 -13.02 -8.68 19.28
CA ASN A 347 -14.34 -8.05 19.11
C ASN A 347 -14.35 -6.88 18.10
N GLY A 348 -13.56 -7.01 17.04
CA GLY A 348 -13.41 -6.00 16.00
C GLY A 348 -11.94 -5.63 15.82
N ALA A 349 -11.47 -5.64 14.58
CA ALA A 349 -10.07 -5.35 14.28
C ALA A 349 -9.84 -3.87 13.96
N TYR A 350 -8.72 -3.34 14.45
CA TYR A 350 -8.16 -2.08 13.96
C TYR A 350 -6.64 -2.16 13.86
N TRP A 351 -6.09 -1.23 13.08
CA TRP A 351 -4.68 -0.91 13.07
C TRP A 351 -4.46 0.47 13.66
N ALA A 352 -3.60 0.60 14.66
CA ALA A 352 -3.28 1.89 15.25
C ALA A 352 -1.84 2.33 14.98
N MET A 353 -1.68 3.63 14.76
CA MET A 353 -0.42 4.26 14.33
C MET A 353 -0.23 5.61 15.04
N PRO A 354 0.62 5.71 16.06
CA PRO A 354 0.93 6.96 16.75
C PRO A 354 1.95 7.77 15.94
N ILE A 355 1.52 8.37 14.83
CA ILE A 355 2.45 8.94 13.83
C ILE A 355 3.30 10.09 14.38
N SER A 356 2.81 10.81 15.41
CA SER A 356 3.59 11.87 16.07
C SER A 356 4.80 11.35 16.84
N ASN A 357 4.89 10.04 17.06
CA ASN A 357 6.06 9.44 17.68
C ASN A 357 7.21 9.30 16.69
N TYR A 358 6.93 9.10 15.39
CA TYR A 358 7.96 9.16 14.36
C TYR A 358 8.50 10.58 14.26
N ASP A 359 7.61 11.56 14.09
CA ASP A 359 7.95 12.96 13.96
C ASP A 359 7.13 13.83 14.93
N PRO A 360 7.71 14.28 16.05
CA PRO A 360 7.01 15.14 17.00
C PRO A 360 6.56 16.49 16.42
N GLY A 361 7.10 16.91 15.25
CA GLY A 361 6.75 18.17 14.60
C GLY A 361 5.34 18.20 14.00
N ILE A 362 4.68 17.05 13.87
CA ILE A 362 3.33 16.94 13.27
C ILE A 362 2.21 17.08 14.31
N ALA A 363 2.55 17.27 15.59
CA ALA A 363 1.60 17.50 16.67
C ALA A 363 2.01 18.73 17.50
N PRO A 364 1.06 19.42 18.17
CA PRO A 364 1.41 20.49 19.11
C PRO A 364 2.32 19.99 20.23
N LYS A 365 3.16 20.87 20.78
CA LYS A 365 4.11 20.53 21.84
C LYS A 365 3.40 19.89 23.04
N GLY A 366 3.85 18.71 23.44
CA GLY A 366 3.31 17.95 24.57
C GLY A 366 2.11 17.06 24.24
N LYS A 367 1.51 17.23 23.04
CA LYS A 367 0.38 16.44 22.55
C LYS A 367 0.83 15.22 21.74
N GLN A 368 -0.10 14.34 21.42
CA GLN A 368 0.15 13.12 20.64
C GLN A 368 -0.94 12.92 19.58
N LEU A 369 -0.59 12.38 18.42
CA LEU A 369 -1.51 12.06 17.34
C LEU A 369 -1.50 10.55 17.06
N VAL A 370 -2.65 9.92 17.16
CA VAL A 370 -2.82 8.48 16.93
C VAL A 370 -3.94 8.22 15.93
N GLY A 371 -3.64 7.50 14.87
CA GLY A 371 -4.61 7.08 13.86
C GLY A 371 -5.07 5.65 14.11
N PHE A 372 -6.35 5.36 13.89
CA PHE A 372 -6.96 4.04 13.99
C PHE A 372 -7.69 3.72 12.68
N THR A 373 -7.22 2.71 11.96
CA THR A 373 -7.77 2.32 10.66
C THR A 373 -8.57 1.03 10.76
N PHE A 374 -9.72 1.04 10.11
CA PHE A 374 -10.69 -0.04 10.03
C PHE A 374 -11.00 -0.35 8.58
N ILE A 375 -11.30 -1.60 8.29
CA ILE A 375 -12.06 -1.95 7.11
C ILE A 375 -13.54 -1.83 7.45
N ILE A 376 -14.29 -1.20 6.55
CA ILE A 376 -15.73 -0.95 6.72
C ILE A 376 -16.51 -1.55 5.56
N ASP A 377 -17.76 -1.91 5.84
CA ASP A 377 -18.71 -2.41 4.84
C ASP A 377 -19.34 -1.21 4.12
N ASP A 378 -19.19 -1.16 2.80
CA ASP A 378 -19.70 -0.07 1.96
C ASP A 378 -21.24 -0.04 1.88
N LYS A 379 -21.90 -1.14 2.26
CA LYS A 379 -23.37 -1.23 2.37
C LYS A 379 -23.90 -0.66 3.68
N LYS A 380 -23.04 -0.45 4.67
CA LYS A 380 -23.43 0.11 5.97
C LYS A 380 -23.35 1.62 5.97
N ASN A 381 -24.17 2.23 6.82
CA ASN A 381 -24.14 3.67 7.02
C ASN A 381 -22.80 4.09 7.68
N ILE A 382 -22.15 5.12 7.12
CA ILE A 382 -20.84 5.59 7.58
C ILE A 382 -20.84 6.06 9.05
N GLU A 383 -21.92 6.67 9.55
CA GLU A 383 -22.02 7.10 10.95
C GLU A 383 -22.13 5.90 11.90
N SER A 384 -22.80 4.83 11.47
CA SER A 384 -22.83 3.56 12.22
C SER A 384 -21.44 2.93 12.30
N GLU A 385 -20.68 2.93 11.19
CA GLU A 385 -19.32 2.41 11.17
C GLU A 385 -18.35 3.27 12.00
N LYS A 386 -18.52 4.60 12.03
CA LYS A 386 -17.78 5.49 12.94
C LYS A 386 -18.07 5.17 14.40
N LYS A 387 -19.35 5.01 14.77
CA LYS A 387 -19.73 4.64 16.14
C LYS A 387 -19.11 3.30 16.55
N ARG A 388 -19.22 2.28 15.68
CA ARG A 388 -18.59 0.98 15.89
C ARG A 388 -17.08 1.10 16.09
N ALA A 389 -16.41 1.88 15.23
CA ALA A 389 -14.97 2.09 15.31
C ALA A 389 -14.57 2.73 16.65
N LEU A 390 -15.26 3.79 17.08
CA LEU A 390 -15.02 4.43 18.37
C LEU A 390 -15.23 3.47 19.55
N GLU A 391 -16.32 2.69 19.55
CA GLU A 391 -16.56 1.69 20.59
C GLU A 391 -15.42 0.66 20.69
N ILE A 392 -14.87 0.21 19.55
CA ILE A 392 -13.73 -0.72 19.54
C ILE A 392 -12.46 -0.05 20.10
N ILE A 393 -12.19 1.22 19.74
CA ILE A 393 -11.04 1.97 20.27
C ILE A 393 -11.14 2.08 21.78
N ILE A 394 -12.30 2.51 22.30
CA ILE A 394 -12.55 2.70 23.73
C ILE A 394 -12.44 1.37 24.48
N ASN A 395 -12.99 0.28 23.93
CA ASN A 395 -12.87 -1.03 24.56
C ASN A 395 -11.42 -1.52 24.64
N ALA A 396 -10.59 -1.19 23.63
CA ALA A 396 -9.19 -1.58 23.61
C ALA A 396 -8.29 -0.65 24.45
N VAL A 397 -8.66 0.63 24.57
CA VAL A 397 -7.92 1.66 25.30
C VAL A 397 -8.90 2.59 26.04
N PRO A 398 -9.50 2.16 27.17
CA PRO A 398 -10.56 2.90 27.84
C PRO A 398 -10.17 4.32 28.27
N GLU A 399 -8.91 4.54 28.64
CA GLU A 399 -8.43 5.84 29.12
C GLU A 399 -8.34 6.90 28.02
N ILE A 400 -8.45 6.52 26.74
CA ILE A 400 -8.31 7.45 25.61
C ILE A 400 -9.39 8.54 25.61
N GLU A 401 -10.61 8.23 26.05
CA GLU A 401 -11.73 9.21 26.07
C GLU A 401 -11.42 10.42 26.95
N ASN A 402 -10.64 10.23 28.01
CA ASN A 402 -10.25 11.31 28.93
C ASN A 402 -9.14 12.20 28.38
N LYS A 403 -8.60 11.88 27.19
CA LYS A 403 -7.42 12.53 26.60
C LYS A 403 -7.70 13.19 25.26
N ILE A 404 -8.82 12.89 24.59
CA ILE A 404 -9.19 13.42 23.28
C ILE A 404 -9.52 14.92 23.36
#